data_AF-A0A286ARS4-F1
#
_entry.id   AF-A0A286ARS4-F1
#
_cell.length_a   1.000
_cell.length_b   1.000
_cell.length_c   1.000
_cell.angle_alpha   90.00
_cell.angle_beta   90.00
_cell.angle_gamma   90.00
#
_symmetry.space_group_name_H-M   'P 1'
#
loop_
_entity.id
_entity.type
_entity.pdbx_description
1 polymer ?
#
loop_
_entity_poly.entity_id
_entity_poly.type
_entity_poly.pdbx_seq_one_letter_code
_entity_poly.pdbx_strand_id
1 'polypeptide(L)'
;MKTNTTSVLARRVGGVASLLVLLASLVLLAGCDNEQARFPDRDNFTATVNDYLAQRGHVCLAKYAWPITVPAGSHEPDAQQMPVLEKLGLVTGKDVAITVPAREYALTDAGRKYYLQVPVVIRTTTQTVTHPADFCAATLSLDRLIGWDPPQTRDGRTATSLLFTYRIAPDPWATAPEVQQVFPLLARAIQREGTMQVRLGVHLTRRGWVADELDAR
;
A
#
# COMPACT_ATOMS: atom_id res chain seq x y z
N MET A 1 -91.24 3.36 5.85
CA MET A 1 -91.16 4.78 5.45
C MET A 1 -89.80 4.99 4.78
N LYS A 2 -89.81 5.40 3.50
CA LYS A 2 -88.69 5.73 2.58
C LYS A 2 -87.75 4.57 2.18
N THR A 3 -87.84 3.89 1.02
CA THR A 3 -87.70 4.24 -0.43
C THR A 3 -86.32 4.76 -0.87
N ASN A 4 -85.56 3.89 -1.57
CA ASN A 4 -84.97 4.03 -2.93
C ASN A 4 -83.64 3.24 -3.03
N THR A 5 -83.53 2.14 -3.80
CA THR A 5 -83.34 2.01 -5.29
C THR A 5 -82.13 2.85 -5.75
N THR A 6 -81.01 2.32 -6.27
CA THR A 6 -80.76 1.61 -7.56
C THR A 6 -79.30 1.09 -7.57
N SER A 7 -79.02 -0.17 -7.94
CA SER A 7 -78.48 -0.65 -9.23
C SER A 7 -76.96 -0.36 -9.41
N VAL A 8 -76.06 -1.24 -9.88
CA VAL A 8 -76.10 -2.19 -11.02
C VAL A 8 -74.85 -3.10 -10.99
N LEU A 9 -75.04 -4.37 -11.42
CA LEU A 9 -74.14 -5.37 -12.06
C LEU A 9 -72.72 -5.63 -11.50
N ALA A 10 -72.15 -6.83 -11.49
CA ALA A 10 -72.53 -8.20 -11.86
C ALA A 10 -71.46 -9.13 -11.22
N ARG A 11 -71.86 -10.22 -10.54
CA ARG A 11 -71.62 -11.63 -10.94
C ARG A 11 -70.46 -11.81 -11.95
N ARG A 12 -69.47 -12.70 -11.75
CA ARG A 12 -69.62 -14.12 -11.33
C ARG A 12 -68.24 -14.82 -11.34
N VAL A 13 -68.16 -15.96 -10.63
CA VAL A 13 -67.24 -17.12 -10.85
C VAL A 13 -65.80 -16.90 -10.34
N GLY A 14 -65.21 -17.67 -9.44
CA GLY A 14 -65.34 -19.11 -9.14
C GLY A 14 -64.04 -19.81 -9.57
N GLY A 15 -63.34 -20.47 -8.65
CA GLY A 15 -62.10 -21.22 -8.93
C GLY A 15 -61.11 -21.15 -7.76
N VAL A 16 -61.25 -21.99 -6.73
CA VAL A 16 -60.66 -23.34 -6.59
C VAL A 16 -59.13 -23.31 -6.40
N ALA A 17 -58.73 -23.79 -5.22
CA ALA A 17 -57.47 -24.44 -4.89
C ALA A 17 -56.17 -23.63 -4.96
N SER A 18 -55.73 -23.08 -3.83
CA SER A 18 -54.33 -22.76 -3.56
C SER A 18 -53.76 -23.74 -2.54
N LEU A 19 -53.24 -24.86 -3.06
CA LEU A 19 -52.27 -25.70 -2.37
C LEU A 19 -51.09 -25.90 -3.34
N LEU A 20 -49.87 -25.85 -2.79
CA LEU A 20 -48.57 -26.17 -3.43
C LEU A 20 -47.85 -25.05 -4.18
N VAL A 21 -47.17 -24.16 -3.45
CA VAL A 21 -45.87 -23.61 -3.87
C VAL A 21 -44.96 -23.50 -2.63
N LEU A 22 -44.34 -24.62 -2.24
CA LEU A 22 -43.21 -24.67 -1.31
C LEU A 22 -42.07 -25.40 -2.06
N LEU A 23 -41.59 -24.74 -3.13
CA LEU A 23 -40.46 -25.20 -3.93
C LEU A 23 -39.20 -24.46 -3.49
N ALA A 24 -38.42 -25.16 -2.67
CA ALA A 24 -36.95 -25.21 -2.70
C ALA A 24 -36.21 -23.88 -2.93
N SER A 25 -35.97 -23.16 -1.85
CA SER A 25 -34.86 -22.20 -1.76
C SER A 25 -33.61 -22.90 -1.20
N LEU A 26 -33.10 -23.92 -1.90
CA LEU A 26 -31.73 -24.38 -1.65
C LEU A 26 -30.79 -23.33 -2.28
N VAL A 27 -30.47 -22.30 -1.50
CA VAL A 27 -29.32 -21.44 -1.78
C VAL A 27 -28.09 -22.31 -1.63
N LEU A 28 -27.56 -22.79 -2.76
CA LEU A 28 -26.23 -23.36 -2.85
C LEU A 28 -25.26 -22.29 -2.37
N LEU A 29 -24.74 -22.44 -1.15
CA LEU A 29 -23.47 -21.86 -0.73
C LEU A 29 -22.36 -22.57 -1.52
N ALA A 30 -22.31 -22.34 -2.83
CA ALA A 30 -21.06 -22.45 -3.55
C ALA A 30 -20.19 -21.33 -2.97
N GLY A 31 -19.23 -21.70 -2.11
CA GLY A 31 -18.19 -20.76 -1.71
C GLY A 31 -17.63 -20.17 -2.99
N CYS A 32 -17.82 -18.86 -3.20
CA CYS A 32 -17.33 -18.17 -4.38
C CYS A 32 -15.80 -18.14 -4.32
N ASP A 33 -15.16 -19.24 -4.72
CA ASP A 33 -13.79 -19.17 -5.22
C ASP A 33 -13.88 -18.28 -6.47
N ASN A 34 -13.31 -17.08 -6.37
CA ASN A 34 -13.23 -16.16 -7.49
C ASN A 34 -12.17 -16.69 -8.45
N GLU A 35 -12.50 -17.73 -9.22
CA GLU A 35 -11.61 -18.35 -10.20
C GLU A 35 -11.04 -17.31 -11.18
N GLN A 36 -11.83 -16.27 -11.48
CA GLN A 36 -11.40 -15.19 -12.35
C GLN A 36 -10.18 -14.43 -11.78
N ALA A 37 -10.13 -14.20 -10.47
CA ALA A 37 -9.01 -13.50 -9.81
C ALA A 37 -7.68 -14.29 -9.84
N ARG A 38 -7.73 -15.56 -10.25
CA ARG A 38 -6.58 -16.46 -10.30
C ARG A 38 -5.91 -16.49 -11.68
N PHE A 39 -6.54 -15.96 -12.71
CA PHE A 39 -5.94 -15.91 -14.04
C PHE A 39 -4.74 -14.96 -14.10
N PRO A 40 -3.65 -15.33 -14.78
CA PRO A 40 -2.47 -14.48 -14.94
C PRO A 40 -2.68 -13.48 -16.08
N ASP A 41 -3.62 -12.56 -15.87
CA ASP A 41 -3.96 -11.51 -16.83
C ASP A 41 -3.60 -10.11 -16.32
N ARG A 42 -3.71 -9.14 -17.24
CA ARG A 42 -3.33 -7.75 -16.98
C ARG A 42 -4.14 -7.11 -15.86
N ASP A 43 -5.43 -7.42 -15.74
CA ASP A 43 -6.33 -6.77 -14.78
C ASP A 43 -6.00 -7.26 -13.37
N ASN A 44 -5.86 -8.57 -13.19
CA ASN A 44 -5.48 -9.16 -11.91
C ASN A 44 -4.09 -8.70 -11.45
N PHE A 45 -3.12 -8.63 -12.35
CA PHE A 45 -1.78 -8.15 -12.01
C PHE A 45 -1.72 -6.65 -11.75
N THR A 46 -2.53 -5.85 -12.45
CA THR A 46 -2.68 -4.42 -12.16
C THR A 46 -3.26 -4.22 -10.76
N ALA A 47 -4.31 -4.97 -10.40
CA ALA A 47 -4.88 -4.94 -9.06
C ALA A 47 -3.85 -5.35 -8.00
N THR A 48 -3.10 -6.43 -8.25
CA THR A 48 -2.04 -6.92 -7.34
C THR A 48 -0.96 -5.86 -7.08
N VAL A 49 -0.50 -5.15 -8.12
CA VAL A 49 0.50 -4.08 -7.96
C VAL A 49 -0.09 -2.88 -7.22
N ASN A 50 -1.34 -2.52 -7.49
CA ASN A 50 -2.00 -1.44 -6.76
C ASN A 50 -2.18 -1.77 -5.28
N ASP A 51 -2.59 -2.99 -4.94
CA ASP A 51 -2.71 -3.47 -3.55
C ASP A 51 -1.35 -3.45 -2.83
N TYR A 52 -0.29 -3.83 -3.53
CA TYR A 52 1.08 -3.73 -3.03
C TYR A 52 1.48 -2.27 -2.78
N LEU A 53 1.31 -1.38 -3.75
CA LEU A 53 1.70 0.03 -3.62
C LEU A 53 0.85 0.77 -2.57
N ALA A 54 -0.41 0.38 -2.36
CA ALA A 54 -1.24 0.94 -1.29
C ALA A 54 -0.68 0.63 0.11
N GLN A 55 0.04 -0.50 0.27
CA GLN A 55 0.58 -0.95 1.55
C GLN A 55 2.08 -0.68 1.72
N ARG A 56 2.83 -0.67 0.62
CA ARG A 56 4.30 -0.64 0.58
C ARG A 56 4.86 0.41 -0.37
N GLY A 57 4.01 1.24 -0.98
CA GLY A 57 4.42 2.30 -1.92
C GLY A 57 4.98 3.56 -1.26
N HIS A 58 5.48 3.51 -0.03
CA HIS A 58 6.08 4.68 0.61
C HIS A 58 7.58 4.77 0.29
N VAL A 59 8.07 5.97 -0.07
CA VAL A 59 9.50 6.23 -0.24
C VAL A 59 10.02 6.88 1.03
N CYS A 60 10.82 6.15 1.79
CA CYS A 60 11.25 6.56 3.13
C CYS A 60 12.77 6.71 3.26
N LEU A 61 13.20 7.49 4.27
CA LEU A 61 14.55 8.01 4.41
C LEU A 61 15.45 7.18 5.33
N ALA A 62 15.02 5.97 5.71
CA ALA A 62 15.72 5.10 6.64
C ALA A 62 15.99 5.76 8.00
N LYS A 63 14.97 6.46 8.53
CA LYS A 63 14.97 7.12 9.85
C LYS A 63 13.97 6.40 10.73
N TYR A 64 14.34 5.17 11.10
CA TYR A 64 13.44 4.20 11.73
C TYR A 64 13.11 4.52 13.19
N ALA A 65 14.02 5.19 13.91
CA ALA A 65 13.91 5.45 15.33
C ALA A 65 14.29 6.89 15.66
N TRP A 66 13.65 7.42 16.70
CA TRP A 66 13.85 8.77 17.20
C TRP A 66 13.98 8.74 18.74
N PRO A 67 14.76 9.64 19.36
CA PRO A 67 15.56 10.69 18.71
C PRO A 67 16.80 10.13 17.98
N ILE A 68 17.35 10.93 17.07
CA ILE A 68 18.59 10.60 16.34
C ILE A 68 19.73 11.45 16.90
N THR A 69 20.76 10.80 17.41
CA THR A 69 21.93 11.48 17.97
C THR A 69 23.07 11.47 16.95
N VAL A 70 23.53 12.66 16.58
CA VAL A 70 24.66 12.85 15.65
C VAL A 70 25.87 13.35 16.45
N PRO A 71 26.92 12.53 16.62
CA PRO A 71 28.17 12.96 17.24
C PRO A 71 28.85 14.08 16.45
N ALA A 72 29.48 15.02 17.15
CA ALA A 72 30.30 16.05 16.51
C ALA A 72 31.44 15.41 15.71
N GLY A 73 31.64 15.89 14.47
CA GLY A 73 32.64 15.33 13.55
C GLY A 73 32.25 14.01 12.88
N SER A 74 31.00 13.54 13.05
CA SER A 74 30.50 12.36 12.33
C SER A 74 30.52 12.58 10.81
N HIS A 75 30.86 11.51 10.07
CA HIS A 75 30.79 11.44 8.61
C HIS A 75 29.61 10.60 8.12
N GLU A 76 28.78 10.09 9.04
CA GLU A 76 27.57 9.35 8.69
C GLU A 76 26.57 10.25 7.92
N PRO A 77 25.68 9.66 7.10
CA PRO A 77 24.72 10.44 6.32
C PRO A 77 23.90 11.42 7.17
N ASP A 78 23.57 11.05 8.41
CA ASP A 78 22.80 11.89 9.34
C ASP A 78 23.49 13.22 9.67
N ALA A 79 24.82 13.30 9.63
CA ALA A 79 25.56 14.53 9.85
C ALA A 79 25.24 15.61 8.80
N GLN A 80 24.85 15.20 7.59
CA GLN A 80 24.46 16.09 6.50
C GLN A 80 22.93 16.22 6.38
N GLN A 81 22.20 15.15 6.68
CA GLN A 81 20.75 15.07 6.48
C GLN A 81 19.97 15.79 7.57
N MET A 82 20.35 15.62 8.84
CA MET A 82 19.58 16.14 9.98
C MET A 82 19.54 17.68 10.04
N PRO A 83 20.62 18.42 9.73
CA PRO A 83 20.56 19.88 9.66
C PRO A 83 19.58 20.40 8.58
N VAL A 84 19.45 19.70 7.46
CA VAL A 84 18.47 20.07 6.41
C VAL A 84 17.04 19.87 6.91
N LEU A 85 16.75 18.73 7.56
CA LEU A 85 15.43 18.49 8.14
C LEU A 85 15.11 19.49 9.28
N GLU A 86 16.13 19.91 10.05
CA GLU A 86 15.98 20.93 11.10
C GLU A 86 15.65 22.30 10.51
N LYS A 87 16.37 22.72 9.46
CA LYS A 87 16.10 23.96 8.72
C LYS A 87 14.67 24.01 8.16
N LEU A 88 14.12 22.86 7.75
CA LEU A 88 12.75 22.72 7.27
C LEU A 88 11.70 22.66 8.39
N GLY A 89 12.12 22.68 9.66
CA GLY A 89 11.25 22.60 10.81
C GLY A 89 10.62 21.21 11.02
N LEU A 90 11.14 20.17 10.37
CA LEU A 90 10.66 18.79 10.50
C LEU A 90 11.23 18.11 11.75
N VAL A 91 12.41 18.55 12.19
CA VAL A 91 13.04 18.13 13.44
C VAL A 91 13.54 19.34 14.23
N THR A 92 13.77 19.15 15.51
CA THR A 92 14.46 20.10 16.38
C THR A 92 15.70 19.45 16.98
N GLY A 93 16.83 20.13 16.91
CA GLY A 93 18.09 19.69 17.49
C GLY A 93 18.36 20.36 18.83
N LYS A 94 18.88 19.59 19.78
CA LYS A 94 19.48 20.10 21.02
C LYS A 94 20.90 19.58 21.15
N ASP A 95 21.81 20.42 21.61
CA ASP A 95 23.17 19.99 21.90
C ASP A 95 23.16 19.15 23.19
N VAL A 96 23.83 18.00 23.14
CA VAL A 96 23.96 17.08 24.26
C VAL A 96 25.44 16.75 24.47
N ALA A 97 25.86 16.75 25.73
CA ALA A 97 27.19 16.31 26.12
C ALA A 97 27.07 14.87 26.66
N ILE A 98 27.14 13.90 25.75
CA ILE A 98 27.40 12.49 26.09
C ILE A 98 28.92 12.28 26.20
N THR A 99 29.43 11.08 25.92
CA THR A 99 30.87 10.79 25.91
C THR A 99 31.67 11.72 24.98
N VAL A 100 31.02 12.24 23.93
CA VAL A 100 31.52 13.30 23.04
C VAL A 100 30.40 14.33 22.80
N PRO A 101 30.71 15.60 22.46
CA PRO A 101 29.70 16.55 22.03
C PRO A 101 28.87 15.97 20.88
N ALA A 102 27.55 16.10 20.95
CA ALA A 102 26.63 15.61 19.94
C ALA A 102 25.40 16.51 19.83
N ARG A 103 24.66 16.38 18.73
CA ARG A 103 23.35 17.01 18.56
C ARG A 103 22.28 15.94 18.47
N GLU A 104 21.31 15.98 19.37
CA GLU A 104 20.17 15.06 19.40
C GLU A 104 18.97 15.71 18.72
N TYR A 105 18.43 15.04 17.71
CA TYR A 105 17.32 15.49 16.90
C TYR A 105 16.04 14.74 17.24
N ALA A 106 14.96 15.47 17.50
CA ALA A 106 13.62 14.93 17.74
C ALA A 106 12.63 15.45 16.70
N LEU A 107 11.62 14.65 16.36
CA LEU A 107 10.55 15.06 15.45
C LEU A 107 9.73 16.22 16.02
N THR A 108 9.52 17.26 15.22
CA THR A 108 8.50 18.29 15.52
C THR A 108 7.10 17.75 15.21
N ASP A 109 6.07 18.52 15.58
CA ASP A 109 4.68 18.24 15.20
C ASP A 109 4.49 18.17 13.68
N ALA A 110 5.23 19.00 12.93
CA ALA A 110 5.24 18.95 11.47
C ALA A 110 5.92 17.67 10.97
N GLY A 111 7.08 17.30 11.54
CA GLY A 111 7.80 16.09 11.18
C GLY A 111 7.02 14.81 11.46
N ARG A 112 6.29 14.74 12.58
CA ARG A 112 5.53 13.54 12.96
C ARG A 112 4.48 13.11 11.91
N LYS A 113 4.00 14.04 11.07
CA LYS A 113 3.09 13.73 9.96
C LYS A 113 3.70 12.77 8.93
N TYR A 114 5.03 12.77 8.82
CA TYR A 114 5.78 11.98 7.86
C TYR A 114 6.41 10.72 8.48
N TYR A 115 6.29 10.52 9.80
CA TYR A 115 6.79 9.32 10.47
C TYR A 115 5.71 8.24 10.51
N LEU A 116 5.65 7.46 9.44
CA LEU A 116 4.58 6.50 9.21
C LEU A 116 4.80 5.23 10.04
N GLN A 117 3.76 4.83 10.79
CA GLN A 117 3.74 3.57 11.56
C GLN A 117 3.36 2.39 10.68
N VAL A 118 4.09 2.23 9.58
CA VAL A 118 3.93 1.14 8.62
C VAL A 118 5.21 0.30 8.67
N PRO A 119 5.14 -1.01 8.97
CA PRO A 119 6.34 -1.82 9.09
C PRO A 119 7.16 -1.84 7.80
N VAL A 120 8.45 -1.56 7.88
CA VAL A 120 9.39 -1.62 6.75
C VAL A 120 10.30 -2.83 6.93
N VAL A 121 10.29 -3.72 5.94
CA VAL A 121 11.13 -4.93 5.93
C VAL A 121 12.37 -4.66 5.09
N ILE A 122 13.54 -4.76 5.70
CA ILE A 122 14.84 -4.67 5.03
C ILE A 122 15.42 -6.06 4.97
N ARG A 123 15.64 -6.57 3.76
CA ARG A 123 16.25 -7.88 3.53
C ARG A 123 17.59 -7.71 2.82
N THR A 124 18.67 -8.08 3.50
CA THR A 124 20.01 -8.22 2.94
C THR A 124 20.29 -9.71 2.66
N THR A 125 21.47 -10.01 2.14
CA THR A 125 21.90 -11.40 1.94
C THR A 125 22.06 -12.18 3.24
N THR A 126 22.28 -11.48 4.37
CA THR A 126 22.60 -12.08 5.67
C THR A 126 21.53 -11.84 6.73
N GLN A 127 20.61 -10.90 6.52
CA GLN A 127 19.71 -10.46 7.56
C GLN A 127 18.37 -10.00 7.00
N THR A 128 17.29 -10.31 7.73
CA THR A 128 15.99 -9.69 7.56
C THR A 128 15.67 -8.90 8.82
N VAL A 129 15.48 -7.59 8.70
CA VAL A 129 15.10 -6.69 9.80
C VAL A 129 13.77 -6.06 9.47
N THR A 130 12.87 -6.01 10.46
CA THR A 130 11.63 -5.25 10.36
C THR A 130 11.70 -4.07 11.30
N HIS A 131 11.52 -2.86 10.76
CA HIS A 131 11.34 -1.65 11.54
C HIS A 131 9.84 -1.32 11.62
N PRO A 132 9.31 -0.91 12.78
CA PRO A 132 7.87 -0.65 12.93
C PRO A 132 7.41 0.62 12.20
N ALA A 133 8.34 1.53 11.90
CA ALA A 133 8.06 2.83 11.30
C ALA A 133 9.29 3.37 10.55
N ASP A 134 9.05 4.33 9.67
CA ASP A 134 10.08 5.09 8.97
C ASP A 134 9.58 6.51 8.67
N PHE A 135 10.50 7.44 8.40
CA PHE A 135 10.22 8.79 7.99
C PHE A 135 10.13 8.87 6.46
N CYS A 136 8.93 9.12 5.93
CA CYS A 136 8.62 9.00 4.51
C CYS A 136 8.46 10.36 3.83
N ALA A 137 8.84 10.43 2.56
CA ALA A 137 8.96 11.68 1.81
C ALA A 137 8.14 11.68 0.51
N ALA A 138 7.58 10.53 0.12
CA ALA A 138 6.74 10.40 -1.05
C ALA A 138 5.87 9.13 -0.99
N THR A 139 4.85 9.09 -1.83
CA THR A 139 4.07 7.89 -2.15
C THR A 139 4.20 7.54 -3.63
N LEU A 140 4.23 6.25 -3.92
CA LEU A 140 4.24 5.68 -5.26
C LEU A 140 2.84 5.24 -5.66
N SER A 141 2.51 5.43 -6.93
CA SER A 141 1.35 4.80 -7.57
C SER A 141 1.77 4.11 -8.86
N LEU A 142 0.97 3.17 -9.34
CA LEU A 142 1.25 2.49 -10.60
C LEU A 142 1.17 3.49 -11.76
N ASP A 143 2.22 3.56 -12.58
CA ASP A 143 2.16 4.23 -13.89
C ASP A 143 1.67 3.24 -14.94
N ARG A 144 2.36 2.09 -15.07
CA ARG A 144 1.98 1.05 -16.03
C ARG A 144 2.55 -0.31 -15.66
N LEU A 145 1.74 -1.36 -15.81
CA LEU A 145 2.22 -2.74 -15.91
C LEU A 145 2.85 -2.98 -17.29
N ILE A 146 4.17 -3.21 -17.31
CA ILE A 146 4.95 -3.47 -18.52
C ILE A 146 4.73 -4.90 -19.02
N GLY A 147 4.79 -5.87 -18.10
CA GLY A 147 4.61 -7.29 -18.42
C GLY A 147 4.89 -8.19 -17.21
N TRP A 148 4.97 -9.49 -17.46
CA TRP A 148 5.27 -10.49 -16.44
C TRP A 148 5.93 -11.72 -17.06
N ASP A 149 6.65 -12.47 -16.24
CA ASP A 149 7.20 -13.76 -16.65
C ASP A 149 6.09 -14.84 -16.70
N PRO A 150 6.19 -15.89 -17.53
CA PRO A 150 5.22 -16.98 -17.51
C PRO A 150 5.12 -17.61 -16.11
N PRO A 151 3.92 -17.72 -15.49
CA PRO A 151 3.77 -18.35 -14.19
C PRO A 151 4.40 -19.74 -14.10
N GLN A 152 5.16 -19.97 -13.04
CA GLN A 152 5.84 -21.24 -12.78
C GLN A 152 5.29 -21.87 -11.51
N THR A 153 5.02 -23.18 -11.54
CA THR A 153 4.62 -23.94 -10.35
C THR A 153 5.80 -24.78 -9.86
N ARG A 154 6.21 -24.60 -8.61
CA ARG A 154 7.22 -25.40 -7.92
C ARG A 154 6.74 -25.68 -6.51
N ASP A 155 6.87 -26.94 -6.07
CA ASP A 155 6.48 -27.38 -4.72
C ASP A 155 5.04 -26.98 -4.33
N GLY A 156 4.12 -27.05 -5.31
CA GLY A 156 2.71 -26.68 -5.11
C GLY A 156 2.43 -25.17 -5.04
N ARG A 157 3.45 -24.32 -5.19
CA ARG A 157 3.31 -22.86 -5.23
C ARG A 157 3.49 -22.34 -6.65
N THR A 158 2.48 -21.66 -7.18
CA THR A 158 2.55 -20.96 -8.47
C THR A 158 2.98 -19.52 -8.23
N ALA A 159 4.04 -19.07 -8.91
CA ALA A 159 4.59 -17.71 -8.78
C ALA A 159 5.02 -17.11 -10.12
N THR A 160 5.10 -15.78 -10.17
CA THR A 160 5.65 -15.02 -11.30
C THR A 160 6.30 -13.71 -10.81
N SER A 161 7.02 -13.02 -11.70
CA SER A 161 7.49 -11.66 -11.49
C SER A 161 6.75 -10.69 -12.39
N LEU A 162 6.19 -9.64 -11.81
CA LEU A 162 5.57 -8.53 -12.51
C LEU A 162 6.61 -7.43 -12.75
N LEU A 163 6.52 -6.75 -13.88
CA LEU A 163 7.38 -5.63 -14.25
C LEU A 163 6.51 -4.39 -14.48
N PHE A 164 6.77 -3.31 -13.76
CA PHE A 164 5.95 -2.10 -13.84
C PHE A 164 6.78 -0.82 -13.69
N THR A 165 6.27 0.30 -14.18
CA THR A 165 6.76 1.66 -13.90
C THR A 165 5.86 2.32 -12.86
N TYR A 166 6.40 3.28 -12.11
CA TYR A 166 5.66 4.02 -11.09
C TYR A 166 5.54 5.52 -11.41
N ARG A 167 4.50 6.14 -10.84
CA ARG A 167 4.41 7.57 -10.55
C ARG A 167 4.83 7.84 -9.11
N ILE A 168 5.34 9.03 -8.84
CA ILE A 168 5.79 9.42 -7.49
C ILE A 168 5.19 10.78 -7.12
N ALA A 169 4.53 10.82 -5.97
CA ALA A 169 4.02 12.04 -5.36
C ALA A 169 4.88 12.37 -4.15
N PRO A 170 5.94 13.20 -4.30
CA PRO A 170 6.73 13.67 -3.18
C PRO A 170 5.95 14.68 -2.33
N ASP A 171 6.17 14.65 -1.02
CA ASP A 171 5.69 15.71 -0.12
C ASP A 171 6.35 17.06 -0.49
N PRO A 172 5.68 18.21 -0.28
CA PRO A 172 6.19 19.50 -0.74
C PRO A 172 7.59 19.86 -0.25
N TRP A 173 7.98 19.41 0.96
CA TRP A 173 9.32 19.64 1.50
C TRP A 173 10.38 18.77 0.82
N ALA A 174 9.98 17.60 0.31
CA ALA A 174 10.87 16.59 -0.24
C ALA A 174 11.48 16.97 -1.61
N THR A 175 10.88 17.95 -2.29
CA THR A 175 11.36 18.46 -3.58
C THR A 175 12.35 19.62 -3.46
N ALA A 176 12.61 20.12 -2.24
CA ALA A 176 13.57 21.21 -2.05
C ALA A 176 14.98 20.80 -2.54
N PRO A 177 15.72 21.67 -3.24
CA PRO A 177 17.05 21.32 -3.78
C PRO A 177 18.02 20.80 -2.71
N GLU A 178 18.04 21.43 -1.53
CA GLU A 178 18.89 20.97 -0.42
C GLU A 178 18.52 19.56 0.08
N VAL A 179 17.25 19.18 -0.01
CA VAL A 179 16.78 17.83 0.36
C VAL A 179 17.24 16.83 -0.69
N GLN A 180 17.03 17.13 -1.97
CA GLN A 180 17.48 16.26 -3.05
C GLN A 180 19.00 16.04 -3.06
N GLN A 181 19.76 17.03 -2.61
CA GLN A 181 21.21 16.94 -2.47
C GLN A 181 21.63 15.95 -1.37
N VAL A 182 21.03 16.01 -0.18
CA VAL A 182 21.43 15.16 0.97
C VAL A 182 20.71 13.80 1.00
N PHE A 183 19.64 13.65 0.21
CA PHE A 183 18.91 12.39 -0.01
C PHE A 183 18.94 11.95 -1.49
N PRO A 184 20.12 11.53 -2.01
CA PRO A 184 20.27 11.24 -3.44
C PRO A 184 19.44 10.04 -3.93
N LEU A 185 19.07 9.11 -3.06
CA LEU A 185 18.18 8.00 -3.42
C LEU A 185 16.75 8.48 -3.69
N LEU A 186 16.24 9.40 -2.88
CA LEU A 186 14.94 10.07 -3.12
C LEU A 186 14.98 10.85 -4.44
N ALA A 187 16.02 11.66 -4.65
CA ALA A 187 16.18 12.40 -5.90
C ALA A 187 16.18 11.49 -7.14
N ARG A 188 16.91 10.36 -7.08
CA ARG A 188 16.92 9.34 -8.14
C ARG A 188 15.58 8.65 -8.33
N ALA A 189 14.77 8.49 -7.28
CA ALA A 189 13.43 7.93 -7.39
C ALA A 189 12.50 8.91 -8.12
N ILE A 190 12.56 10.20 -7.76
CA ILE A 190 11.79 11.27 -8.44
C ILE A 190 12.19 11.37 -9.91
N GLN A 191 13.49 11.44 -10.22
CA GLN A 191 13.98 11.58 -11.60
C GLN A 191 13.62 10.42 -12.53
N ARG A 192 13.38 9.22 -11.97
CA ARG A 192 13.13 8.00 -12.76
C ARG A 192 11.67 7.56 -12.77
N GLU A 193 10.78 8.45 -12.35
CA GLU A 193 9.34 8.29 -12.54
C GLU A 193 9.01 7.93 -14.00
N GLY A 194 8.08 6.98 -14.20
CA GLY A 194 7.63 6.54 -15.52
C GLY A 194 8.67 5.81 -16.39
N THR A 195 9.92 5.70 -15.93
CA THR A 195 11.02 5.13 -16.73
C THR A 195 11.74 3.97 -16.02
N MET A 196 11.88 4.04 -14.69
CA MET A 196 12.39 2.91 -13.91
C MET A 196 11.38 1.77 -13.91
N GLN A 197 11.84 0.60 -14.34
CA GLN A 197 11.07 -0.64 -14.24
C GLN A 197 11.40 -1.34 -12.92
N VAL A 198 10.37 -1.58 -12.12
CA VAL A 198 10.43 -2.29 -10.85
C VAL A 198 9.91 -3.71 -11.05
N ARG A 199 10.63 -4.68 -10.49
CA ARG A 199 10.23 -6.08 -10.48
C ARG A 199 9.58 -6.42 -9.14
N LEU A 200 8.38 -6.99 -9.17
CA LEU A 200 7.63 -7.46 -8.00
C LEU A 200 7.37 -8.96 -8.12
N GLY A 201 7.86 -9.74 -7.15
CA GLY A 201 7.51 -11.15 -7.01
C GLY A 201 6.09 -11.30 -6.48
N VAL A 202 5.30 -12.15 -7.13
CA VAL A 202 3.93 -12.46 -6.71
C VAL A 202 3.70 -13.97 -6.76
N HIS A 203 2.79 -14.46 -5.93
CA HIS A 203 2.34 -15.84 -5.97
C HIS A 203 0.82 -15.95 -5.90
N LEU A 204 0.33 -17.07 -6.41
CA LEU A 204 -1.09 -17.37 -6.47
C LEU A 204 -1.56 -17.93 -5.12
N THR A 205 -2.63 -17.35 -4.60
CA THR A 205 -3.39 -17.85 -3.45
C THR A 205 -4.79 -18.28 -3.90
N ARG A 206 -5.61 -18.80 -2.97
CA ARG A 206 -7.03 -19.07 -3.26
C ARG A 206 -7.83 -17.81 -3.62
N ARG A 207 -7.37 -16.62 -3.17
CA ARG A 207 -8.04 -15.33 -3.39
C ARG A 207 -7.52 -14.56 -4.61
N GLY A 208 -6.55 -15.13 -5.34
CA GLY A 208 -5.85 -14.46 -6.43
C GLY A 208 -4.37 -14.22 -6.13
N TRP A 209 -3.75 -13.35 -6.90
CA TRP A 209 -2.31 -13.07 -6.82
C TRP A 209 -1.99 -12.10 -5.67
N VAL A 210 -0.91 -12.38 -4.95
CA VAL A 210 -0.45 -11.56 -3.81
C VAL A 210 1.06 -11.33 -3.96
N ALA A 211 1.52 -10.13 -3.62
CA ALA A 211 2.94 -9.83 -3.55
C ALA A 211 3.64 -10.71 -2.49
N ASP A 212 4.78 -11.29 -2.84
CA ASP A 212 5.54 -12.16 -1.95
C ASP A 212 5.89 -11.45 -0.61
N GLU A 213 6.13 -10.14 -0.65
CA GLU A 213 6.44 -9.33 0.52
C GLU A 213 5.24 -9.06 1.46
N LEU A 214 4.01 -9.29 0.99
CA LEU A 214 2.79 -9.10 1.79
C LEU A 214 2.34 -10.39 2.48
N ASP A 215 2.72 -11.55 1.95
CA ASP A 215 2.36 -12.86 2.50
C ASP A 215 3.45 -13.46 3.40
N ALA A 216 4.61 -12.81 3.51
CA ALA A 216 5.64 -13.16 4.48
C ALA A 216 5.17 -12.81 5.91
N ARG A 217 4.28 -13.64 6.46
CA ARG A 217 4.00 -13.73 7.89
C ARG A 217 4.73 -14.92 8.51
#